data_AF-A0A9X2T2Y9-F1
#
_entry.id   AF-A0A9X2T2Y9-F1
#
_cell.length_a   1.000
_cell.length_b   1.000
_cell.length_c   1.000
_cell.angle_alpha   90.00
_cell.angle_beta   90.00
_cell.angle_gamma   90.00
#
_symmetry.space_group_name_H-M   'P 1'
#
loop_
_entity.id
_entity.type
_entity.pdbx_description
1 polymer ?
#
loop_
_entity_poly.entity_id
_entity_poly.type
_entity_poly.pdbx_seq_one_letter_code
_entity_poly.pdbx_strand_id
1 'polypeptide(L)' 'MTTFEESYDPETVDLLDQVLADACAHAASRVVMDEGIRTMLASAVLEGAKLGLRERDDVLRFALRAIPTFREREAQL' A
#
# COMPACT_ATOMS: atom_id res chain seq x y z
N MET A 1 -16.65 -18.80 -14.60
CA MET A 1 -17.39 -17.97 -15.57
C MET A 1 -17.01 -16.53 -15.25
N THR A 2 -16.21 -15.92 -16.14
CA THR A 2 -15.83 -14.49 -16.22
C THR A 2 -15.40 -13.76 -14.95
N THR A 3 -14.10 -13.78 -14.63
CA THR A 3 -13.44 -12.74 -13.82
C THR A 3 -12.83 -11.74 -14.80
N PHE A 4 -13.63 -10.78 -15.28
CA PHE A 4 -13.17 -9.71 -16.15
C PHE A 4 -13.26 -8.38 -15.39
N GLU A 5 -12.06 -7.87 -15.09
CA GLU A 5 -11.71 -6.47 -14.83
C GLU A 5 -12.45 -5.76 -13.68
N GLU A 6 -11.93 -5.90 -12.47
CA GLU A 6 -11.81 -4.72 -11.60
C GLU A 6 -10.77 -3.79 -12.24
N SER A 7 -11.16 -3.12 -13.33
CA SER A 7 -10.42 -1.96 -13.78
C SER A 7 -10.70 -0.86 -12.76
N TYR A 8 -9.64 -0.36 -12.13
CA TYR A 8 -9.75 0.81 -11.29
C TYR A 8 -10.15 2.00 -12.17
N ASP A 9 -11.12 2.78 -11.71
CA ASP A 9 -11.39 4.07 -12.33
C ASP A 9 -10.15 4.99 -12.18
N PRO A 10 -10.01 6.02 -13.04
CA PRO A 10 -8.84 6.89 -13.01
C PRO A 10 -8.60 7.58 -11.65
N GLU A 11 -9.65 7.95 -10.92
CA GLU A 11 -9.51 8.59 -9.61
C GLU A 11 -8.92 7.61 -8.59
N THR A 12 -9.35 6.35 -8.65
CA THR A 12 -8.77 5.28 -7.83
C THR A 12 -7.30 5.03 -8.19
N VAL A 13 -6.94 5.02 -9.47
CA VAL A 13 -5.52 4.89 -9.88
C VAL A 13 -4.67 6.04 -9.32
N ASP A 14 -5.13 7.27 -9.46
CA ASP A 14 -4.43 8.45 -8.95
C ASP A 14 -4.26 8.41 -7.42
N LEU A 15 -5.26 7.89 -6.69
CA LEU A 15 -5.17 7.68 -5.25
C LEU A 15 -4.12 6.61 -4.91
N LEU A 16 -4.13 5.48 -5.61
CA LEU A 16 -3.19 4.38 -5.34
C LEU A 16 -1.73 4.79 -5.63
N ASP A 17 -1.50 5.58 -6.69
CA ASP A 17 -0.19 6.13 -7.00
C ASP A 17 0.31 7.08 -5.90
N GLN A 18 -0.57 7.96 -5.41
CA GLN A 18 -0.25 8.85 -4.27
C GLN A 18 0.07 8.04 -3.01
N VAL A 19 -0.75 7.04 -2.68
CA VAL A 19 -0.53 6.17 -1.52
C VAL A 19 0.81 5.44 -1.63
N LEU A 20 1.14 4.91 -2.82
CA LEU A 20 2.40 4.21 -3.03
C LEU A 20 3.61 5.14 -2.85
N ALA A 21 3.53 6.36 -3.40
CA ALA A 21 4.57 7.37 -3.23
C ALA A 21 4.79 7.71 -1.74
N ASP A 22 3.70 7.92 -1.01
CA ASP A 22 3.75 8.23 0.42
C ASP A 22 4.25 7.07 1.28
N ALA A 23 3.84 5.84 0.95
CA ALA A 23 4.31 4.63 1.60
C ALA A 23 5.82 4.45 1.39
N CYS A 24 6.30 4.68 0.16
CA CYS A 24 7.74 4.62 -0.15
C CYS A 24 8.52 5.70 0.61
N ALA A 25 8.02 6.95 0.67
CA ALA A 25 8.65 8.03 1.42
C ALA A 25 8.70 7.71 2.93
N HIS A 26 7.60 7.18 3.49
CA HIS A 26 7.54 6.76 4.89
C HIS A 26 8.48 5.58 5.19
N ALA A 27 8.54 4.60 4.29
CA ALA A 27 9.45 3.46 4.40
C ALA A 27 10.91 3.91 4.34
N ALA A 28 11.27 4.77 3.39
CA ALA A 28 12.63 5.30 3.21
C ALA A 28 13.16 6.03 4.45
N SER A 29 12.29 6.63 5.26
CA SER A 29 12.69 7.28 6.53
C SER A 29 13.16 6.29 7.62
N ARG A 30 12.92 4.98 7.44
CA ARG A 30 13.15 3.96 8.48
C ARG A 30 13.92 2.73 8.00
N VAL A 31 13.82 2.40 6.72
CA VAL A 31 14.48 1.23 6.11
C VAL A 31 15.18 1.62 4.82
N VAL A 32 16.24 0.90 4.47
CA VAL A 32 16.90 1.06 3.17
C VAL A 32 15.94 0.57 2.10
N MET A 33 15.49 1.48 1.22
CA MET A 33 14.59 1.12 0.12
C MET A 33 15.33 0.36 -0.96
N ASP A 34 14.89 -0.87 -1.23
CA ASP A 34 15.27 -1.65 -2.40
C ASP A 34 14.04 -1.97 -3.27
N GLU A 35 14.28 -2.68 -4.38
CA GLU A 35 13.22 -3.09 -5.30
C GLU A 35 12.22 -4.04 -4.65
N GLY A 36 12.67 -4.89 -3.71
CA GLY A 36 11.83 -5.85 -3.01
C GLY A 36 10.82 -5.14 -2.11
N ILE A 37 11.26 -4.15 -1.34
CA ILE A 37 10.38 -3.33 -0.49
C ILE A 37 9.41 -2.51 -1.34
N ARG A 38 9.88 -1.91 -2.43
CA ARG A 38 8.99 -1.16 -3.34
C ARG A 38 7.90 -2.06 -3.93
N THR A 39 8.28 -3.25 -4.41
CA THR A 39 7.34 -4.23 -4.97
C THR A 39 6.35 -4.72 -3.92
N MET A 40 6.81 -4.93 -2.68
CA MET A 40 5.96 -5.33 -1.57
C MET A 40 4.92 -4.24 -1.22
N LEU A 41 5.36 -2.98 -1.16
CA LEU A 41 4.45 -1.85 -0.94
C LEU A 41 3.43 -1.72 -2.07
N ALA A 42 3.86 -1.79 -3.33
CA ALA A 42 2.96 -1.74 -4.48
C ALA A 42 1.91 -2.86 -4.44
N SER A 43 2.35 -4.09 -4.13
CA SER A 43 1.46 -5.24 -3.97
C SER A 43 0.44 -5.01 -2.84
N ALA A 44 0.89 -4.48 -1.71
CA ALA A 44 0.04 -4.23 -0.56
C ALA A 44 -0.97 -3.10 -0.81
N VAL A 45 -0.60 -2.04 -1.54
CA VAL A 45 -1.52 -0.98 -1.98
C VAL A 45 -2.64 -1.55 -2.85
N LEU A 46 -2.28 -2.36 -3.85
CA LEU A 46 -3.26 -3.01 -4.72
C LEU A 46 -4.16 -3.98 -3.96
N GLU A 47 -3.61 -4.73 -3.01
CA GLU A 47 -4.39 -5.66 -2.20
C GLU A 47 -5.35 -4.92 -1.25
N GLY A 48 -4.90 -3.82 -0.64
CA GLY A 48 -5.76 -2.96 0.18
C GLY A 48 -6.98 -2.45 -0.60
N ALA A 49 -6.76 -2.02 -1.84
CA ALA A 49 -7.84 -1.60 -2.74
C ALA A 49 -8.81 -2.74 -3.07
N LYS A 50 -8.31 -3.95 -3.38
CA LYS A 50 -9.14 -5.16 -3.60
C LYS A 50 -9.96 -5.57 -2.38
N LEU A 51 -9.45 -5.31 -1.17
CA LEU A 51 -10.18 -5.53 0.08
C LEU A 51 -11.26 -4.47 0.33
N GLY A 52 -11.41 -3.49 -0.57
CA GLY A 52 -12.41 -2.44 -0.49
C GLY A 52 -11.99 -1.24 0.35
N LEU A 53 -10.70 -1.11 0.70
CA LEU A 53 -10.20 0.11 1.34
C LEU A 53 -10.23 1.25 0.31
N ARG A 54 -10.98 2.31 0.62
CA ARG A 54 -11.17 3.46 -0.28
C ARG A 54 -10.52 4.74 0.23
N GLU A 55 -10.29 4.83 1.53
CA GLU A 55 -9.66 5.99 2.13
C GLU A 55 -8.14 5.88 2.04
N ARG A 56 -7.51 6.98 1.60
CA ARG A 56 -6.05 7.07 1.42
C ARG A 56 -5.27 6.58 2.64
N ASP A 57 -5.67 7.03 3.83
CA ASP A 57 -4.97 6.71 5.08
C ASP A 57 -5.09 5.23 5.46
N ASP A 58 -6.22 4.59 5.14
CA ASP A 58 -6.42 3.17 5.43
C ASP A 58 -5.58 2.29 4.50
N VAL A 59 -5.52 2.62 3.20
CA VAL A 59 -4.65 1.93 2.24
C VAL A 59 -3.17 2.14 2.62
N LEU A 60 -2.79 3.36 3.02
CA LEU A 60 -1.41 3.67 3.45
C LEU A 60 -1.00 2.84 4.69
N ARG A 61 -1.84 2.81 5.73
CA ARG A 61 -1.57 2.00 6.93
C ARG A 61 -1.47 0.52 6.58
N PHE A 62 -2.40 0.02 5.76
CA PHE A 62 -2.37 -1.36 5.29
C PHE A 62 -1.06 -1.69 4.57
N ALA A 63 -0.63 -0.84 3.64
CA ALA A 63 0.59 -1.04 2.88
C ALA A 63 1.84 -1.04 3.77
N LEU A 64 1.94 -0.11 4.72
CA LEU A 64 3.08 -0.04 5.64
C LEU A 64 3.20 -1.30 6.53
N ARG A 65 2.09 -1.91 6.94
CA ARG A 65 2.09 -3.17 7.73
C ARG A 65 2.66 -4.38 7.00
N ALA A 66 2.80 -4.30 5.67
CA ALA A 66 3.49 -5.32 4.89
C ALA A 66 4.98 -5.40 5.26
N ILE A 67 5.58 -4.27 5.65
CA ILE A 67 6.98 -4.21 6.08
C ILE A 67 7.09 -4.65 7.56
N PRO A 68 7.90 -5.68 7.89
CA PRO A 68 8.01 -6.22 9.26
C PRO A 68 8.31 -5.16 10.33
N THR A 69 9.22 -4.23 10.05
CA THR A 69 9.62 -3.15 10.97
C THR A 69 8.46 -2.22 11.36
N PHE A 70 7.44 -2.10 10.51
CA PHE A 70 6.26 -1.28 10.78
C PHE A 70 5.16 -2.08 11.49
N ARG A 71 5.10 -3.40 11.29
CA ARG A 71 4.15 -4.31 11.96
C ARG A 71 4.38 -4.38 13.47
N GLU A 72 5.63 -4.34 13.92
CA GLU A 72 6.00 -4.46 15.33
C GLU A 72 5.56 -3.27 16.20
N ARG A 73 5.28 -2.11 15.58
CA ARG A 73 4.88 -0.89 16.31
C ARG A 73 3.37 -0.70 16.48
N GLU A 74 2.53 -1.23 15.59
CA GLU A 74 1.07 -1.22 15.83
C GLU A 74 0.66 -2.12 17.01
N ALA A 75 1.47 -3.13 17.34
CA ALA A 75 1.25 -3.95 18.54
C ALA A 75 1.59 -3.23 19.86
N GLN A 76 2.06 -1.97 19.80
CA GLN A 76 2.49 -1.16 20.96
C GLN A 76 1.68 0.13 21.13
N LEU A 77 0.56 0.29 20.40
CA LEU A 77 -0.45 1.32 20.62
C LEU A 77 -1.74 0.68 21.14
#